data_AF-A0AA88WAV0-F1
#
_entry.id   AF-A0AA88WAV0-F1
#
_cell.length_a   1.000
_cell.length_b   1.000
_cell.length_c   1.000
_cell.angle_alpha   90.00
_cell.angle_beta   90.00
_cell.angle_gamma   90.00
#
_symmetry.space_group_name_H-M   'P 1'
#
loop_
_entity.id
_entity.type
_entity.pdbx_description
1 polymer ?
#
loop_
_entity_poly.entity_id
_entity_poly.type
_entity_poly.pdbx_seq_one_letter_code
_entity_poly.pdbx_strand_id
1 'polypeptide(L)'
;VTSPYGNNLHHQQNVTHGQFAFTTIEGGNYLACFWIDGNHPRSKGVTVSLDWRTGIAAKDWESVARKEKIEGIELELRKLEGIVEAIGENLIYLKSSFSSAISVLEDVLSKEEAYLDFASQCCKSDRGLITS
;
A
#
# COMPACT_ATOMS: atom_id res chain seq x y z
N VAL A 1 18.57 1.36 -1.67
CA VAL A 1 17.15 1.40 -1.25
C VAL A 1 17.00 0.59 0.01
N THR A 2 16.36 1.18 1.02
CA THR A 2 16.18 0.57 2.34
C THR A 2 14.70 0.45 2.65
N SER A 3 14.29 -0.66 3.27
CA SER A 3 12.93 -0.90 3.74
C SER A 3 12.60 -0.07 4.99
N PRO A 4 11.30 0.07 5.35
CA PRO A 4 10.88 0.78 6.55
C PRO A 4 11.52 0.24 7.84
N TYR A 5 11.90 -1.05 7.85
CA TYR A 5 12.50 -1.75 8.98
C TYR A 5 14.04 -1.81 8.92
N GLY A 6 14.66 -1.11 7.97
CA GLY A 6 16.12 -1.01 7.88
C GLY A 6 16.79 -2.09 7.01
N ASN A 7 16.02 -2.95 6.33
CA ASN A 7 16.61 -3.95 5.44
C ASN A 7 17.11 -3.28 4.14
N ASN A 8 18.33 -3.58 3.72
CA ASN A 8 18.84 -3.11 2.44
C ASN A 8 18.26 -3.96 1.30
N LEU A 9 17.42 -3.35 0.45
CA LEU A 9 16.78 -4.02 -0.69
C LEU A 9 17.61 -3.90 -1.95
N HIS A 10 18.40 -2.84 -2.07
CA HIS A 10 19.23 -2.60 -3.23
C HIS A 10 20.42 -1.69 -2.87
N HIS A 11 21.62 -2.10 -3.25
CA HIS A 11 22.85 -1.34 -3.05
C HIS A 11 23.78 -1.52 -4.25
N GLN A 12 24.26 -0.40 -4.79
CA GLN A 12 25.28 -0.39 -5.84
C GLN A 12 26.27 0.75 -5.60
N GLN A 13 27.51 0.55 -6.03
CA GLN A 13 28.61 1.52 -5.92
C GLN A 13 29.27 1.70 -7.29
N ASN A 14 29.89 2.86 -7.52
CA ASN A 14 30.61 3.19 -8.76
C ASN A 14 29.76 3.07 -10.04
N VAL A 15 28.48 3.44 -9.97
CA VAL A 15 27.56 3.40 -11.11
C VAL A 15 27.34 4.78 -11.72
N THR A 16 27.32 4.85 -13.05
CA THR A 16 26.96 6.07 -13.80
C THR A 16 25.55 6.02 -14.37
N HIS A 17 25.01 4.83 -14.56
CA HIS A 17 23.66 4.55 -15.04
C HIS A 17 23.23 3.16 -14.54
N GLY A 18 21.93 2.95 -14.40
CA GLY A 18 21.38 1.65 -14.00
C GLY A 18 19.87 1.68 -13.85
N GLN A 19 19.27 0.50 -13.96
CA GLN A 19 17.86 0.25 -13.66
C GLN A 19 17.78 -0.90 -12.67
N PHE A 20 16.89 -0.79 -11.70
CA PHE A 20 16.62 -1.86 -10.75
C PHE A 20 15.12 -1.89 -10.45
N ALA A 21 14.64 -3.07 -10.06
CA ALA A 21 13.26 -3.29 -9.64
C ALA A 21 13.27 -4.17 -8.39
N PHE A 22 12.32 -3.94 -7.51
CA PHE A 22 12.10 -4.74 -6.32
C PHE A 22 10.61 -4.73 -5.99
N THR A 23 10.14 -5.78 -5.34
CA THR A 23 8.76 -5.88 -4.84
C THR A 23 8.72 -5.56 -3.35
N THR A 24 7.78 -4.71 -2.96
CA THR A 24 7.52 -4.38 -1.57
C THR A 24 6.56 -5.40 -0.97
N ILE A 25 6.96 -6.04 0.12
CA ILE A 25 6.11 -7.00 0.85
C ILE A 25 5.36 -6.29 1.98
N GLU A 26 5.90 -5.18 2.47
CA GLU A 26 5.44 -4.48 3.66
C GLU A 26 4.99 -3.06 3.31
N GLY A 27 3.96 -2.57 4.00
CA GLY A 27 3.56 -1.17 3.88
C GLY A 27 4.53 -0.26 4.63
N GLY A 28 4.91 0.87 4.04
CA GLY A 28 5.68 1.90 4.72
C GLY A 28 6.56 2.73 3.81
N ASN A 29 7.45 3.50 4.42
CA ASN A 29 8.37 4.40 3.72
C ASN A 29 9.64 3.68 3.28
N TYR A 30 9.83 3.61 1.97
CA TYR A 30 11.06 3.09 1.36
C TYR A 30 11.97 4.26 0.99
N LEU A 31 13.27 4.13 1.27
CA LEU A 31 14.22 5.23 1.10
C LEU A 31 15.29 4.91 0.06
N ALA A 32 15.46 5.77 -0.94
CA ALA A 32 16.51 5.67 -1.96
C ALA A 32 17.57 6.75 -1.72
N CYS A 33 18.78 6.34 -1.35
CA CYS A 33 19.91 7.24 -1.15
C CYS A 33 20.86 7.22 -2.35
N PHE A 34 21.30 8.41 -2.77
CA PHE A 34 22.38 8.61 -3.74
C PHE A 34 23.47 9.45 -3.09
N TRP A 35 24.72 9.03 -3.20
CA TRP A 35 25.87 9.77 -2.67
C TRP A 35 27.07 9.64 -3.60
N ILE A 36 28.03 10.56 -3.46
CA ILE A 36 29.27 10.60 -4.22
C ILE A 36 30.42 10.47 -3.22
N ASP A 37 31.39 9.62 -3.54
CA ASP A 37 32.58 9.48 -2.71
C ASP A 37 33.46 10.73 -2.82
N GLY A 38 34.03 11.16 -1.69
CA GLY A 38 34.69 12.47 -1.52
C GLY A 38 35.92 12.74 -2.40
N ASN A 39 36.31 11.80 -3.27
CA ASN A 39 37.46 11.92 -4.17
C ASN A 39 37.13 12.57 -5.52
N HIS A 40 35.88 13.00 -5.74
CA HIS A 40 35.49 13.74 -6.95
C HIS A 40 35.86 15.23 -6.83
N PRO A 41 36.44 15.86 -7.89
CA PRO A 41 36.74 17.28 -7.88
C PRO A 41 35.45 18.09 -7.71
N ARG A 42 35.35 18.82 -6.59
CA ARG A 42 34.20 19.67 -6.18
C ARG A 42 33.76 20.73 -7.21
N SER A 43 34.42 20.83 -8.36
CA SER A 43 34.17 21.84 -9.41
C SER A 43 33.21 21.39 -10.50
N LYS A 44 32.85 20.10 -10.60
CA LYS A 44 31.81 19.61 -11.51
C LYS A 44 30.60 19.16 -10.70
N GLY A 45 29.53 19.95 -10.72
CA GLY A 45 28.25 19.51 -10.17
C GLY A 45 27.83 18.18 -10.79
N VAL A 46 27.24 17.30 -9.99
CA VAL A 46 26.72 16.01 -10.46
C VAL A 46 25.21 16.12 -10.60
N THR A 47 24.72 15.79 -11.78
CA THR A 47 23.30 15.73 -12.08
C THR A 47 22.84 14.28 -11.99
N VAL A 48 21.84 14.00 -11.16
CA VAL A 48 21.19 12.70 -11.08
C VAL A 48 19.84 12.79 -11.78
N SER A 49 19.64 11.95 -12.79
CA SER A 49 18.34 11.78 -13.44
C SER A 49 17.68 10.51 -12.91
N LEU A 50 16.48 10.63 -12.36
CA LEU A 50 15.74 9.52 -11.75
C LEU A 50 14.37 9.39 -12.41
N ASP A 51 14.12 8.25 -13.06
CA ASP A 51 12.77 7.78 -13.42
C ASP A 51 12.38 6.73 -12.37
N TRP A 52 11.30 7.00 -11.63
CA TRP A 52 10.78 6.12 -10.60
C TRP A 52 9.34 5.73 -10.93
N ARG A 53 9.05 4.43 -10.90
CA ARG A 53 7.74 3.86 -11.17
C ARG A 53 7.33 2.91 -10.06
N THR A 54 6.03 2.85 -9.79
CA THR A 54 5.45 1.94 -8.78
C THR A 54 4.23 1.22 -9.33
N GLY A 55 3.83 0.15 -8.66
CA GLY A 55 2.64 -0.62 -9.00
C GLY A 55 2.67 -1.14 -10.44
N ILE A 56 1.52 -1.10 -11.11
CA ILE A 56 1.37 -1.60 -12.49
C ILE A 56 2.27 -0.87 -13.51
N ALA A 57 2.64 0.39 -13.24
CA ALA A 57 3.52 1.17 -14.10
C ALA A 57 4.99 0.70 -14.04
N ALA A 58 5.38 -0.03 -12.98
CA ALA A 58 6.70 -0.63 -12.84
C ALA A 58 6.81 -2.01 -13.51
N LYS A 59 5.69 -2.59 -14.01
CA LYS A 59 5.69 -3.88 -14.69
C LYS A 59 6.48 -3.81 -15.99
N ASP A 60 7.32 -4.82 -16.23
CA ASP A 60 8.11 -4.93 -17.46
C ASP A 60 7.26 -5.46 -18.61
N TRP A 61 6.52 -4.54 -19.25
CA TRP A 61 5.69 -4.82 -20.41
C TRP A 61 6.48 -5.30 -21.62
N GLU A 62 7.76 -4.95 -21.73
CA GLU A 62 8.60 -5.38 -22.84
C GLU A 62 8.92 -6.89 -22.72
N SER A 63 9.19 -7.36 -21.51
CA SER A 63 9.33 -8.80 -21.24
C SER A 63 8.04 -9.57 -21.47
N VAL A 64 6.88 -9.02 -21.10
CA VAL A 64 5.57 -9.62 -21.40
C VAL A 64 5.38 -9.72 -22.92
N ALA A 65 5.65 -8.63 -23.64
CA ALA A 65 5.52 -8.56 -25.09
C ALA A 65 6.35 -9.64 -25.80
N ARG A 66 7.64 -9.75 -25.44
CA ARG A 66 8.54 -10.76 -26.02
C ARG A 66 8.11 -12.20 -25.70
N LYS A 67 7.65 -12.45 -24.46
CA LYS A 67 7.28 -13.80 -24.01
C LYS A 67 5.99 -14.28 -24.67
N GLU A 68 4.99 -13.41 -24.74
CA GLU A 68 3.67 -13.73 -25.30
C GLU A 68 3.60 -13.48 -26.82
N LYS A 69 4.67 -12.91 -27.41
CA LYS A 69 4.76 -12.52 -28.83
C LYS A 69 3.62 -11.59 -29.27
N ILE A 70 3.29 -10.64 -28.40
CA ILE A 70 2.21 -9.66 -28.61
C ILE A 70 2.82 -8.34 -29.09
N GLU A 71 2.18 -7.69 -30.06
CA GLU A 71 2.68 -6.47 -30.69
C GLU A 71 1.56 -5.44 -30.96
N GLY A 72 1.96 -4.19 -31.18
CA GLY A 72 1.04 -3.12 -31.58
C GLY A 72 -0.10 -2.90 -30.59
N ILE A 73 -1.34 -2.95 -31.09
CA ILE A 73 -2.54 -2.64 -30.29
C ILE A 73 -2.84 -3.70 -29.22
N GLU A 74 -2.44 -4.95 -29.45
CA GLU A 74 -2.65 -6.04 -28.48
C GLU A 74 -1.86 -5.78 -27.19
N LEU A 75 -0.62 -5.29 -27.32
CA LEU A 75 0.19 -4.89 -26.17
C LEU A 75 -0.46 -3.75 -25.38
N GLU A 76 -1.04 -2.76 -26.07
CA GLU A 76 -1.75 -1.67 -25.40
C GLU A 76 -3.02 -2.14 -24.68
N LEU A 77 -3.76 -3.09 -25.26
CA LEU A 77 -4.89 -3.73 -24.57
C LEU A 77 -4.44 -4.53 -23.34
N ARG A 78 -3.31 -5.25 -23.42
CA ARG A 78 -2.73 -5.98 -22.29
C ARG A 78 -2.30 -5.07 -21.14
N LYS A 79 -1.77 -3.87 -21.47
CA LYS A 79 -1.46 -2.83 -20.48
C LYS A 79 -2.73 -2.34 -19.78
N LEU A 80 -3.79 -2.06 -20.54
CA LEU A 80 -5.08 -1.62 -20.00
C LEU A 80 -5.71 -2.70 -19.11
N GLU A 81 -5.69 -3.97 -19.53
CA GLU A 81 -6.15 -5.10 -18.73
C GLU A 81 -5.43 -5.14 -17.38
N GLY A 82 -4.09 -5.05 -17.37
CA GLY A 82 -3.34 -5.05 -16.11
C GLY A 82 -3.61 -3.83 -15.23
N ILE A 83 -3.93 -2.67 -15.80
CA ILE A 83 -4.35 -1.50 -15.02
C ILE A 83 -5.72 -1.78 -14.37
N VAL A 84 -6.67 -2.35 -15.11
CA VAL A 84 -7.99 -2.70 -14.60
C VAL A 84 -7.89 -3.76 -13.50
N GLU A 85 -7.05 -4.78 -13.66
CA GLU A 85 -6.75 -5.78 -12.63
C GLU A 85 -6.23 -5.12 -11.35
N ALA A 86 -5.23 -4.25 -11.46
CA ALA A 86 -4.66 -3.55 -10.31
C ALA A 86 -5.69 -2.64 -9.60
N ILE A 87 -6.56 -1.96 -10.36
CA ILE A 87 -7.67 -1.19 -9.80
C ILE A 87 -8.67 -2.12 -9.09
N GLY A 88 -8.99 -3.26 -9.69
CA GLY A 88 -9.91 -4.26 -9.13
C GLY A 88 -9.41 -4.82 -7.80
N GLU A 89 -8.14 -5.20 -7.72
CA GLU A 89 -7.49 -5.67 -6.50
C GLU A 89 -7.55 -4.61 -5.38
N ASN A 90 -7.24 -3.36 -5.71
CA ASN A 90 -7.35 -2.24 -4.77
C ASN A 90 -8.79 -2.03 -4.28
N LEU A 91 -9.78 -2.14 -5.16
CA LEU A 91 -11.19 -2.04 -4.80
C LEU A 91 -11.63 -3.15 -3.85
N ILE A 92 -11.18 -4.37 -4.09
CA ILE A 92 -11.44 -5.52 -3.21
C ILE A 92 -10.82 -5.26 -1.83
N TYR A 93 -9.58 -4.77 -1.77
CA TYR A 93 -8.90 -4.42 -0.53
C TYR A 93 -9.65 -3.33 0.26
N LEU A 94 -10.07 -2.25 -0.41
CA LEU A 94 -10.82 -1.17 0.25
C LEU A 94 -12.18 -1.67 0.77
N LYS A 95 -12.86 -2.51 -0.01
CA LYS A 95 -14.13 -3.11 0.40
C LYS A 95 -13.98 -3.99 1.63
N SER A 96 -12.95 -4.83 1.69
CA SER A 96 -12.73 -5.71 2.84
C SER A 96 -12.38 -4.90 4.10
N SER A 97 -11.52 -3.89 3.97
CA SER A 97 -11.18 -2.97 5.06
C SER A 97 -12.41 -2.24 5.59
N PHE A 98 -13.27 -1.73 4.70
CA PHE A 98 -14.52 -1.07 5.08
C PHE A 98 -15.49 -2.02 5.79
N SER A 99 -15.61 -3.27 5.30
CA SER A 99 -16.44 -4.29 5.96
C SER A 99 -15.96 -4.56 7.39
N SER A 100 -14.65 -4.67 7.61
CA SER A 100 -14.09 -4.85 8.96
C SER A 100 -14.32 -3.63 9.86
N ALA A 101 -14.29 -2.42 9.30
CA ALA A 101 -14.61 -1.21 10.06
C ALA A 101 -16.10 -1.15 10.44
N ILE A 102 -17.00 -1.53 9.53
CA ILE A 102 -18.45 -1.63 9.81
C ILE A 102 -18.71 -2.64 10.92
N SER A 103 -18.14 -3.84 10.87
CA SER A 103 -18.41 -4.86 11.88
C SER A 103 -18.03 -4.39 13.29
N VAL A 104 -16.93 -3.62 13.43
CA VAL A 104 -16.55 -3.03 14.71
C VAL A 104 -17.59 -2.00 15.18
N LEU A 105 -18.14 -1.21 14.26
CA LEU A 105 -19.19 -0.24 14.61
C LEU A 105 -20.48 -0.94 15.06
N GLU A 106 -20.90 -1.99 14.35
CA GLU A 106 -22.05 -2.82 14.75
C GLU A 106 -21.86 -3.42 16.15
N ASP A 107 -20.67 -3.94 16.44
CA ASP A 107 -20.31 -4.45 17.77
C ASP A 107 -20.38 -3.36 18.86
N VAL A 108 -19.93 -2.14 18.59
CA VAL A 108 -20.01 -1.02 19.55
C VAL A 108 -21.46 -0.64 19.82
N LEU A 109 -22.26 -0.49 18.77
CA LEU A 109 -23.68 -0.11 18.89
C LEU A 109 -24.48 -1.17 19.65
N SER A 110 -24.24 -2.47 19.39
CA SER A 110 -24.94 -3.55 20.12
C SER A 110 -24.63 -3.55 21.63
N LYS A 111 -23.40 -3.20 22.02
CA LYS A 111 -23.02 -3.06 23.43
C LYS A 111 -23.69 -1.87 24.10
N GLU A 112 -23.80 -0.76 23.39
CA GLU A 112 -24.49 0.43 23.89
C GLU A 112 -25.99 0.14 24.11
N GLU A 113 -26.63 -0.54 23.17
CA GLU A 113 -28.02 -0.97 23.29
C GLU A 113 -28.22 -1.92 24.48
N ALA A 114 -27.36 -2.92 24.65
CA ALA A 114 -27.40 -3.84 25.79
C ALA A 114 -27.18 -3.13 27.14
N TYR A 115 -26.31 -2.13 27.19
CA TYR A 115 -26.09 -1.32 28.40
C TYR A 115 -27.33 -0.51 28.78
N LEU A 116 -27.98 0.13 27.80
CA LEU A 116 -29.19 0.90 28.03
C LEU A 116 -30.35 0.01 28.52
N ASP A 117 -30.49 -1.19 27.97
CA ASP A 117 -31.50 -2.15 28.43
C ASP A 117 -31.23 -2.59 29.88
N PHE A 118 -29.97 -2.92 30.20
CA PHE A 118 -29.58 -3.25 31.57
C PHE A 118 -29.86 -2.10 32.55
N ALA A 119 -29.48 -0.87 32.21
CA ALA A 119 -29.71 0.31 33.03
C ALA A 119 -31.21 0.59 33.25
N SER A 120 -32.03 0.41 32.21
CA SER A 120 -33.49 0.50 32.29
C SER A 120 -34.08 -0.54 33.25
N GLN A 121 -33.61 -1.78 33.15
CA GLN A 121 -34.04 -2.87 34.02
C GLN A 121 -33.67 -2.61 35.49
N CYS A 122 -32.46 -2.12 35.77
CA CYS A 122 -32.07 -1.67 37.12
C CYS A 122 -33.01 -0.58 37.65
N CYS A 123 -33.30 0.44 36.84
CA CYS A 123 -34.19 1.54 37.25
C CYS A 123 -35.63 1.08 37.53
N LYS A 124 -36.14 0.09 36.79
CA LYS A 124 -37.44 -0.54 37.07
C LYS A 124 -37.42 -1.31 38.39
N SER A 125 -36.31 -2.00 38.70
CA SER A 125 -36.18 -2.77 39.94
C SER A 125 -36.14 -1.86 41.18
N ASP A 126 -35.44 -0.74 41.14
CA ASP A 126 -35.38 0.21 42.26
C ASP A 126 -36.72 0.90 42.51
N ARG A 127 -37.50 1.18 41.46
CA ARG A 127 -38.86 1.73 41.59
C ARG A 127 -39.85 0.75 42.23
N GLY A 128 -39.67 -0.55 42.04
CA GLY A 128 -40.48 -1.60 42.69
C GLY A 128 -40.23 -1.74 44.20
N LEU A 129 -39.13 -1.18 44.72
CA LEU A 129 -38.81 -1.14 46.14
C LEU A 129 -39.36 0.11 46.87
N ILE A 130 -39.87 1.12 46.14
CA ILE A 130 -40.40 2.37 46.72
C ILE A 130 -41.93 2.34 46.88
N THR A 131 -42.61 1.33 46.34
CA THR A 131 -44.04 1.08 46.56
C THR A 131 -44.26 -0.07 47.57
N SER A 132 -43.92 0.16 48.84
CA SER A 132 -44.40 -0.64 49.98
C SER A 132 -44.56 0.25 51.21
#